data_AF-A0A3P3WF31-F1
#
_entry.id   AF-A0A3P3WF31-F1
#
_cell.length_a   1.000
_cell.length_b   1.000
_cell.length_c   1.000
_cell.angle_alpha   90.00
_cell.angle_beta   90.00
_cell.angle_gamma   90.00
#
_symmetry.space_group_name_H-M   'P 1'
#
loop_
_entity.id
_entity.type
_entity.pdbx_description
1 polymer ?
#
loop_
_entity_poly.entity_id
_entity_poly.type
_entity_poly.pdbx_seq_one_letter_code
_entity_poly.pdbx_strand_id
1 'polypeptide(L)'
;MLVTCLVMAFIMVFIGGIVTEESAPSLLSGYNTMSDEKKKNVDFKAIVKIFHKVFYGIAIALTIIGILSYFFENDNLWGALLSITVTWGLLPLFFVGKKYDTNIYSKWQIYLNYFVMLFLIVLGLVIAFSVYHHEGSLIIE
;
A
#
# COMPACT_ATOMS: atom_id res chain seq x y z
N MET A 1 -13.93 13.92 -5.91
CA MET A 1 -13.42 12.76 -5.15
C MET A 1 -13.58 11.40 -5.87
N LEU A 2 -14.79 11.05 -6.36
CA LEU A 2 -15.07 9.77 -7.04
C LEU A 2 -14.05 9.40 -8.12
N VAL A 3 -13.83 10.28 -9.11
CA VAL A 3 -12.91 10.02 -10.24
C VAL A 3 -11.49 9.73 -9.74
N THR A 4 -10.98 10.55 -8.82
CA THR A 4 -9.67 10.37 -8.19
C THR A 4 -9.53 8.98 -7.56
N CYS A 5 -10.53 8.56 -6.79
CA CYS A 5 -10.55 7.25 -6.15
C CYS A 5 -10.55 6.10 -7.17
N LEU A 6 -11.32 6.22 -8.26
CA LEU A 6 -11.39 5.18 -9.30
C LEU A 6 -10.07 5.07 -10.08
N VAL A 7 -9.43 6.20 -10.40
CA VAL A 7 -8.10 6.20 -11.04
C VAL A 7 -7.06 5.53 -10.14
N MET A 8 -7.06 5.87 -8.85
CA MET A 8 -6.14 5.25 -7.89
C MET A 8 -6.43 3.76 -7.68
N ALA A 9 -7.71 3.37 -7.61
CA ALA A 9 -8.11 1.96 -7.54
C ALA A 9 -7.63 1.18 -8.77
N PHE A 10 -7.77 1.74 -9.97
CA PHE A 10 -7.25 1.14 -11.19
C PHE A 10 -5.73 0.96 -11.14
N ILE A 11 -4.98 1.98 -10.70
CA ILE A 11 -3.52 1.88 -10.52
C ILE A 11 -3.16 0.75 -9.54
N MET A 12 -3.88 0.62 -8.42
CA MET A 12 -3.65 -0.44 -7.45
C MET A 12 -3.94 -1.83 -8.03
N VAL A 13 -5.03 -1.99 -8.79
CA VAL A 13 -5.32 -3.24 -9.50
C VAL A 13 -4.22 -3.55 -10.53
N PHE A 14 -3.79 -2.55 -11.29
CA PHE A 14 -2.74 -2.72 -12.29
C PHE A 14 -1.42 -3.16 -11.66
N ILE A 15 -0.95 -2.47 -10.61
CA ILE A 15 0.27 -2.83 -9.88
C ILE A 15 0.13 -4.23 -9.25
N GLY A 16 -1.02 -4.53 -8.65
CA GLY A 16 -1.32 -5.87 -8.12
C GLY A 16 -1.22 -6.95 -9.19
N GLY A 17 -1.76 -6.70 -10.39
CA GLY A 17 -1.84 -7.66 -11.49
C GLY A 17 -0.52 -7.96 -12.18
N ILE A 18 0.42 -6.99 -12.25
CA ILE A 18 1.74 -7.23 -12.88
C ILE A 18 2.68 -8.09 -12.02
N VAL A 19 2.43 -8.18 -10.71
CA VAL A 19 3.21 -8.99 -9.80
C VAL A 19 2.65 -10.42 -9.79
N THR A 20 3.42 -11.35 -10.32
CA THR A 20 3.10 -12.77 -10.45
C THR A 20 4.19 -13.61 -9.79
N GLU A 21 4.01 -14.92 -9.66
CA GLU A 21 5.05 -15.83 -9.13
C GLU A 21 6.35 -15.73 -9.95
N GLU A 22 6.25 -15.52 -11.26
CA GLU A 22 7.38 -15.42 -12.18
C GLU A 22 8.06 -14.04 -12.15
N SER A 23 7.26 -12.96 -12.00
CA SER A 23 7.78 -11.58 -12.03
C SER A 23 8.16 -11.05 -10.65
N ALA A 24 7.66 -11.63 -9.55
CA ALA A 24 7.96 -11.16 -8.19
C ALA A 24 9.46 -11.13 -7.86
N PRO A 25 10.28 -12.14 -8.24
CA PRO A 25 11.72 -12.10 -7.98
C PRO A 25 12.44 -10.91 -8.64
N SER A 26 11.93 -10.37 -9.76
CA SER A 26 12.57 -9.26 -10.49
C SER A 26 11.93 -7.90 -10.21
N LEU A 27 10.62 -7.84 -10.02
CA LEU A 27 9.88 -6.59 -9.80
C LEU A 27 9.99 -6.07 -8.37
N LEU A 28 10.14 -6.96 -7.39
CA LEU A 28 10.25 -6.56 -5.99
C LEU A 28 11.73 -6.31 -5.64
N SER A 29 12.09 -5.04 -5.44
CA SER A 29 13.48 -4.58 -5.31
C SER A 29 14.32 -5.31 -4.25
N GLY A 30 13.69 -5.75 -3.16
CA GLY A 30 14.35 -6.55 -2.12
C GLY A 30 14.71 -7.98 -2.56
N TYR A 31 13.93 -8.56 -3.47
CA TYR A 31 14.19 -9.89 -4.04
C TYR A 31 15.04 -9.83 -5.31
N ASN A 32 14.94 -8.75 -6.10
CA ASN A 32 15.72 -8.57 -7.31
C ASN A 32 17.24 -8.52 -7.04
N THR A 33 17.63 -7.90 -5.92
CA THR A 33 19.03 -7.79 -5.48
C THR A 33 19.49 -8.97 -4.62
N MET A 34 18.61 -9.94 -4.37
CA MET A 34 18.87 -11.11 -3.54
C MET A 34 19.65 -12.18 -4.34
N SER A 35 20.62 -12.84 -3.69
CA SER A 35 21.32 -13.98 -4.29
C SER A 35 20.37 -15.17 -4.49
N ASP A 36 20.69 -16.04 -5.45
CA ASP A 36 19.84 -17.20 -5.77
C ASP A 36 19.68 -18.16 -4.58
N GLU A 37 20.68 -18.27 -3.71
CA GLU A 37 20.57 -19.05 -2.47
C GLU A 37 19.52 -18.47 -1.52
N LYS A 38 19.50 -17.15 -1.33
CA LYS A 38 18.53 -16.50 -0.46
C LYS A 38 17.12 -16.51 -1.05
N LYS A 39 17.00 -16.44 -2.38
CA LYS A 39 15.71 -16.57 -3.08
C LYS A 39 15.04 -17.92 -2.81
N LYS A 40 15.81 -19.00 -2.62
CA LYS A 40 15.27 -20.33 -2.28
C LYS A 40 14.59 -20.37 -0.90
N ASN A 41 14.89 -19.42 -0.02
CA ASN A 41 14.27 -19.28 1.30
C ASN A 41 12.97 -18.46 1.28
N VAL A 42 12.53 -18.02 0.10
CA VAL A 42 11.35 -17.18 -0.09
C VAL A 42 10.24 -17.99 -0.76
N ASP A 43 9.08 -18.03 -0.12
CA ASP A 43 7.86 -18.54 -0.75
C ASP A 43 7.20 -17.42 -1.58
N PHE A 44 7.68 -17.27 -2.83
CA PHE A 44 7.18 -16.25 -3.76
C PHE A 44 5.68 -16.37 -4.02
N LYS A 45 5.14 -17.58 -4.03
CA LYS A 45 3.70 -17.82 -4.20
C LYS A 45 2.89 -17.20 -3.07
N ALA A 46 3.31 -17.40 -1.83
CA ALA A 46 2.67 -16.78 -0.69
C ALA A 46 2.86 -15.26 -0.66
N ILE A 47 4.06 -14.76 -0.99
CA ILE A 47 4.34 -13.32 -1.07
C ILE A 47 3.44 -12.64 -2.11
N VAL A 48 3.32 -13.19 -3.32
CA VAL A 48 2.44 -12.69 -4.38
C VAL A 48 0.99 -12.68 -3.91
N LYS A 49 0.53 -13.73 -3.24
CA LYS A 49 -0.83 -13.79 -2.69
C LYS A 49 -1.11 -12.69 -1.67
N ILE A 50 -0.13 -12.34 -0.83
CA ILE A 50 -0.26 -11.21 0.11
C ILE A 50 -0.29 -9.90 -0.66
N PHE A 51 0.61 -9.74 -1.63
CA PHE A 51 0.68 -8.55 -2.47
C PHE A 51 -0.66 -8.29 -3.16
N HIS A 52 -1.27 -9.31 -3.78
CA HIS A 52 -2.61 -9.23 -4.37
C HIS A 52 -3.67 -8.85 -3.36
N LYS A 53 -3.71 -9.50 -2.20
CA LYS A 53 -4.69 -9.18 -1.15
C LYS A 53 -4.58 -7.72 -0.69
N VAL A 54 -3.36 -7.21 -0.55
CA VAL A 54 -3.12 -5.83 -0.14
C VAL A 54 -3.56 -4.87 -1.24
N PHE A 55 -3.04 -5.01 -2.46
CA PHE A 55 -3.32 -4.07 -3.55
C PHE A 55 -4.78 -4.09 -3.99
N TYR A 56 -5.40 -5.27 -4.10
CA TYR A 56 -6.82 -5.37 -4.40
C TYR A 56 -7.69 -4.94 -3.22
N GLY A 57 -7.25 -5.17 -1.98
CA GLY A 57 -7.92 -4.64 -0.79
C GLY A 57 -7.96 -3.11 -0.77
N ILE A 58 -6.83 -2.46 -1.08
CA ILE A 58 -6.73 -1.01 -1.24
C ILE A 58 -7.64 -0.54 -2.38
N ALA A 59 -7.62 -1.20 -3.53
CA ALA A 59 -8.46 -0.84 -4.67
C ALA A 59 -9.95 -0.91 -4.35
N ILE A 60 -10.40 -1.97 -3.66
CA ILE A 60 -11.78 -2.11 -3.20
C ILE A 60 -12.13 -1.00 -2.21
N ALA A 61 -11.27 -0.73 -1.23
CA ALA A 61 -11.50 0.34 -0.25
C ALA A 61 -11.60 1.72 -0.92
N LEU A 62 -10.70 2.03 -1.87
CA LEU A 62 -10.75 3.26 -2.66
C LEU A 62 -12.01 3.35 -3.51
N THR A 63 -12.45 2.26 -4.13
CA THR A 63 -13.70 2.23 -4.90
C THR A 63 -14.89 2.55 -3.99
N ILE A 64 -14.96 1.94 -2.80
CA ILE A 64 -16.01 2.21 -1.81
C ILE A 64 -15.98 3.67 -1.35
N ILE A 65 -14.80 4.21 -1.02
CA ILE A 65 -14.61 5.63 -0.66
C ILE A 65 -15.10 6.53 -1.78
N GLY A 66 -14.72 6.24 -3.02
CA GLY A 66 -15.16 6.99 -4.20
C GLY A 66 -16.68 6.99 -4.36
N ILE A 67 -17.31 5.82 -4.30
CA ILE A 67 -18.76 5.67 -4.42
C ILE A 67 -19.48 6.41 -3.28
N LEU A 68 -19.06 6.24 -2.03
CA LEU A 68 -19.67 6.93 -0.90
C LEU A 68 -19.48 8.44 -0.98
N SER A 69 -18.34 8.92 -1.49
CA SER A 69 -18.10 10.35 -1.68
C SER A 69 -19.04 11.02 -2.69
N TYR A 70 -19.64 10.23 -3.59
CA TYR A 70 -20.65 10.73 -4.51
C TYR A 70 -22.01 10.98 -3.81
N PHE A 71 -22.30 10.23 -2.74
CA PHE A 71 -23.57 10.32 -2.02
C PHE A 71 -23.53 11.25 -0.80
N PHE A 72 -22.33 11.52 -0.25
CA PHE A 72 -22.17 12.32 0.97
C PHE A 72 -21.15 13.43 0.77
N GLU A 73 -21.60 14.68 0.87
CA GLU A 73 -20.77 15.87 0.67
C GLU A 73 -19.91 16.17 1.90
N ASN A 74 -18.68 15.65 1.91
CA ASN A 74 -17.65 15.99 2.89
C ASN A 74 -16.26 15.72 2.30
N ASP A 75 -15.80 16.61 1.42
CA ASP A 75 -14.55 16.41 0.69
C ASP A 75 -13.32 16.25 1.60
N ASN A 76 -13.30 16.97 2.72
CA ASN A 76 -12.24 16.89 3.73
C ASN A 76 -12.16 15.50 4.37
N LEU A 77 -13.31 14.92 4.75
CA LEU A 77 -13.38 13.55 5.26
C LEU A 77 -12.89 12.55 4.21
N TRP A 78 -13.36 12.66 2.98
CA TRP A 78 -13.01 11.69 1.94
C TRP A 78 -11.54 11.78 1.53
N GLY A 79 -10.97 12.99 1.48
CA GLY A 79 -9.54 13.18 1.26
C GLY A 79 -8.69 12.59 2.39
N ALA A 80 -9.13 12.73 3.64
CA ALA A 80 -8.47 12.13 4.80
C ALA A 80 -8.52 10.59 4.74
N LEU A 81 -9.68 10.01 4.42
CA LEU A 81 -9.86 8.56 4.27
C LEU A 81 -9.04 7.99 3.11
N LEU A 82 -8.97 8.69 1.98
CA LEU A 82 -8.11 8.31 0.85
C LEU A 82 -6.65 8.22 1.29
N SER A 83 -6.17 9.24 2.00
CA SER A 83 -4.78 9.33 2.47
C SER A 83 -4.41 8.17 3.42
N ILE A 84 -5.29 7.86 4.38
CA ILE A 84 -5.10 6.73 5.29
C ILE A 84 -5.17 5.40 4.53
N THR A 85 -6.12 5.24 3.62
CA THR A 85 -6.30 3.99 2.86
C THR A 85 -5.06 3.63 2.06
N VAL A 86 -4.45 4.61 1.39
CA VAL A 86 -3.24 4.38 0.59
C VAL A 86 -2.02 4.11 1.46
N THR A 87 -1.82 4.89 2.53
CA THR A 87 -0.63 4.75 3.39
C THR A 87 -0.72 3.50 4.27
N TRP A 88 -1.82 3.35 5.03
CA TRP A 88 -1.98 2.27 5.99
C TRP A 88 -2.36 0.95 5.33
N GLY A 89 -3.00 1.00 4.16
CA GLY A 89 -3.32 -0.19 3.38
C GLY A 89 -2.07 -1.01 3.01
N LEU A 90 -0.89 -0.38 2.92
CA LEU A 90 0.38 -1.05 2.62
C LEU A 90 1.02 -1.76 3.82
N LEU A 91 0.62 -1.42 5.05
CA LEU A 91 1.21 -1.96 6.28
C LEU A 91 1.21 -3.51 6.37
N PRO A 92 0.16 -4.24 5.92
CA PRO A 92 0.16 -5.70 5.99
C PRO A 92 1.32 -6.38 5.25
N LEU A 93 1.91 -5.74 4.23
CA LEU A 93 3.07 -6.28 3.52
C LEU A 93 4.26 -6.52 4.46
N PHE A 94 4.44 -5.67 5.47
CA PHE A 94 5.57 -5.72 6.39
C PHE A 94 5.41 -6.76 7.50
N PHE A 95 4.17 -7.02 7.93
CA PHE A 95 3.89 -8.00 8.99
C PHE A 95 3.72 -9.42 8.43
N VAL A 96 2.93 -9.56 7.36
CA VAL A 96 2.51 -10.88 6.86
C VAL A 96 3.59 -11.49 5.98
N GLY A 97 4.32 -10.66 5.22
CA GLY A 97 5.40 -11.13 4.34
C GLY A 97 6.54 -11.83 5.09
N LYS A 98 6.84 -11.38 6.32
CA LYS A 98 7.89 -11.96 7.17
C LYS A 98 7.73 -13.46 7.42
N LYS A 99 6.50 -13.99 7.39
CA LYS A 99 6.23 -15.42 7.58
C LYS A 99 6.75 -16.27 6.41
N TYR A 100 6.87 -15.69 5.23
CA TYR A 100 7.16 -16.38 3.97
C TYR A 100 8.55 -16.09 3.43
N ASP A 101 9.38 -15.44 4.24
CA ASP A 101 10.78 -15.17 3.98
C ASP A 101 11.58 -15.56 5.23
N THR A 102 12.22 -16.72 5.16
CA THR A 102 12.97 -17.28 6.30
C THR A 102 14.43 -16.81 6.34
N ASN A 103 14.80 -15.84 5.49
CA ASN A 103 16.14 -15.29 5.51
C ASN A 103 16.45 -14.57 6.82
N ILE A 104 17.71 -14.67 7.24
CA ILE A 104 18.24 -13.91 8.37
C ILE A 104 18.64 -12.52 7.87
N TYR A 105 17.94 -11.51 8.39
CA TYR A 105 18.20 -10.11 8.09
C TYR A 105 19.09 -9.47 9.14
N SER A 106 19.93 -8.52 8.72
CA SER A 106 20.76 -7.75 9.65
C SER A 106 19.90 -6.86 10.55
N LYS A 107 20.42 -6.50 11.73
CA LYS A 107 19.73 -5.60 12.67
C LYS A 107 19.31 -4.28 12.00
N TRP A 108 20.16 -3.74 11.12
CA TRP A 108 19.82 -2.53 10.37
C TRP A 108 18.61 -2.76 9.47
N GLN A 109 18.57 -3.81 8.64
CA GLN A 109 17.39 -4.08 7.79
C GLN A 109 16.09 -4.21 8.59
N ILE A 110 16.16 -4.81 9.79
CA ILE A 110 15.02 -4.89 10.70
C ILE A 110 14.60 -3.51 11.23
N TYR A 111 15.55 -2.68 11.67
CA TYR A 111 15.24 -1.31 12.12
C TYR A 111 14.72 -0.43 10.98
N LEU A 112 15.25 -0.58 9.76
CA LEU A 112 14.76 0.12 8.58
C LEU A 112 13.30 -0.23 8.32
N ASN A 113 12.95 -1.52 8.40
CA ASN A 113 11.57 -1.98 8.23
C ASN A 113 10.64 -1.30 9.25
N TYR A 114 10.96 -1.36 10.55
CA TYR A 114 10.16 -0.69 11.58
C TYR A 114 10.08 0.82 11.40
N PHE A 115 11.17 1.46 10.97
CA PHE A 115 11.19 2.88 10.67
C PHE A 115 10.23 3.22 9.51
N VAL A 116 10.28 2.47 8.41
CA VAL A 116 9.36 2.68 7.26
C VAL A 116 7.91 2.47 7.68
N MET A 117 7.62 1.47 8.51
CA MET A 117 6.27 1.25 9.03
C MET A 117 5.79 2.42 9.90
N LEU A 118 6.62 2.87 10.85
CA LEU A 118 6.31 4.03 11.69
C LEU A 118 6.11 5.29 10.83
N PHE A 119 6.97 5.47 9.84
CA PHE A 119 6.89 6.57 8.89
C PHE A 119 5.57 6.55 8.11
N LEU A 120 5.14 5.40 7.56
CA LEU A 120 3.86 5.28 6.88
C LEU A 120 2.66 5.58 7.79
N ILE A 121 2.73 5.14 9.06
CA ILE A 121 1.69 5.43 10.05
C ILE A 121 1.60 6.94 10.31
N VAL A 122 2.72 7.56 10.67
CA VAL A 122 2.80 9.00 10.98
C VAL A 122 2.45 9.84 9.76
N LEU A 123 2.98 9.50 8.59
CA LEU A 123 2.69 10.20 7.34
C LEU A 123 1.19 10.16 7.01
N GLY A 124 0.57 8.98 7.12
CA GLY A 124 -0.87 8.83 6.92
C GLY A 124 -1.68 9.73 7.84
N LEU A 125 -1.33 9.79 9.12
CA LEU A 125 -1.99 10.66 10.11
C LEU A 125 -1.79 12.15 9.81
N VAL A 126 -0.55 12.56 9.51
CA VAL A 126 -0.22 13.96 9.25
C VAL A 126 -0.95 14.46 8.01
N ILE A 127 -0.93 13.69 6.92
CA ILE A 127 -1.65 14.04 5.69
C ILE A 127 -3.16 14.08 5.97
N ALA A 128 -3.72 13.05 6.61
CA ALA A 128 -5.14 12.99 6.89
C ALA A 128 -5.63 14.14 7.77
N PHE A 129 -4.88 14.46 8.84
CA PHE A 129 -5.17 15.59 9.71
C PHE A 129 -5.12 16.92 8.95
N SER A 130 -4.09 17.11 8.12
CA SER A 130 -3.89 18.35 7.36
C SER A 130 -4.98 18.53 6.31
N VAL A 131 -5.35 17.45 5.60
CA VAL A 131 -6.43 17.44 4.61
C VAL A 131 -7.78 17.69 5.27
N TYR A 132 -8.03 17.09 6.45
CA TYR A 132 -9.30 17.25 7.15
C TYR A 132 -9.54 18.69 7.63
N HIS A 133 -8.48 19.36 8.11
CA HIS A 133 -8.53 20.74 8.61
C HIS A 133 -8.25 21.79 7.54
N HIS A 134 -8.08 21.39 6.28
CA HIS A 134 -7.86 22.34 5.20
C HIS A 134 -9.13 23.18 4.97
N GLU A 135 -8.98 24.49 5.03
CA GLU A 135 -10.03 25.44 4.64
C GLU A 135 -9.87 25.77 3.15
N GLY A 136 -10.77 25.27 2.31
CA GLY A 136 -10.75 25.48 0.86
C GLY A 136 -11.06 24.20 0.07
N SER A 137 -11.41 24.37 -1.21
CA SER A 137 -11.55 23.25 -2.14
C SER A 137 -10.16 22.68 -2.47
N LEU A 138 -9.96 21.38 -2.22
CA LEU A 138 -8.77 20.65 -2.70
C LEU A 138 -8.80 20.39 -4.23
N ILE A 139 -9.88 20.79 -4.89
CA ILE A 139 -10.09 20.68 -6.32
C ILE A 139 -9.81 22.06 -6.91
N ILE A 140 -8.75 22.15 -7.72
CA ILE A 140 -8.55 23.27 -8.63
C ILE A 140 -9.67 23.15 -9.67
N GLU A 141 -10.61 24.10 -9.68
CA GLU A 141 -11.68 24.20 -10.69
C GLU A 141 -11.12 24.34 -12.11
#